data_AF-A0A2D7A2U3-F1
#
_entry.id   AF-A0A2D7A2U3-F1
#
_cell.length_a   1.000
_cell.length_b   1.000
_cell.length_c   1.000
_cell.angle_alpha   90.00
_cell.angle_beta   90.00
_cell.angle_gamma   90.00
#
_symmetry.space_group_name_H-M   'P 1'
#
loop_
_entity.id
_entity.type
_entity.pdbx_description
1 polymer ?
#
loop_
_entity_poly.entity_id
_entity_poly.type
_entity_poly.pdbx_seq_one_letter_code
_entity_poly.pdbx_strand_id
1 'polypeptide(L)'
;MAISNKINQSYNSGNRKFNLKYILAEVFLITAGILIALAIDNWNTERIEQKEINEYLVQIKNELEFNLKYSDRWTKPFEQKINHNKRVINILDKNQRDSIGVLKDILFHIQTVSNLKPNIPIFEEFLNQDFLPKIKDDSLRQNLKTYKFGLEMAETMNSFDREEQRDVVKPFL
;
A
#
# COMPACT_ATOMS: atom_id res chain seq x y z
N MET A 1 -12.20 -84.58 -50.45
CA MET A 1 -12.46 -83.39 -51.28
C MET A 1 -13.95 -83.11 -51.22
N ALA A 2 -14.35 -82.07 -50.46
CA ALA A 2 -15.68 -81.43 -50.35
C ALA A 2 -15.66 -80.61 -49.04
N ILE A 3 -14.78 -79.61 -48.95
CA ILE A 3 -15.06 -78.18 -49.21
C ILE A 3 -16.13 -77.61 -48.25
N SER A 4 -15.58 -77.05 -47.18
CA SER A 4 -15.92 -75.80 -46.50
C SER A 4 -17.15 -75.73 -45.60
N ASN A 5 -16.85 -75.81 -44.29
CA ASN A 5 -17.67 -75.32 -43.19
C ASN A 5 -18.10 -73.86 -43.40
N LYS A 6 -19.38 -73.63 -43.14
CA LYS A 6 -20.02 -72.32 -42.91
C LYS A 6 -19.20 -71.46 -41.95
N ILE A 7 -18.44 -70.50 -42.48
CA ILE A 7 -18.02 -69.31 -41.73
C ILE A 7 -19.03 -68.21 -42.08
N ASN A 8 -20.21 -68.27 -41.45
CA ASN A 8 -21.05 -67.11 -41.22
C ASN A 8 -20.98 -66.82 -39.72
N GLN A 9 -19.82 -66.37 -39.24
CA GLN A 9 -19.82 -65.58 -38.03
C GLN A 9 -20.36 -64.22 -38.42
N SER A 10 -21.63 -63.97 -38.09
CA SER A 10 -22.19 -62.64 -38.14
C SER A 10 -21.25 -61.71 -37.38
N TYR A 11 -20.63 -60.76 -38.08
CA TYR A 11 -20.29 -59.50 -37.45
C TYR A 11 -21.62 -58.91 -36.98
N ASN A 12 -22.00 -59.26 -35.76
CA ASN A 12 -23.05 -58.59 -35.03
C ASN A 12 -22.48 -57.20 -34.77
N SER A 13 -22.64 -56.30 -35.75
CA SER A 13 -22.60 -54.86 -35.55
C SER A 13 -23.80 -54.51 -34.69
N GLY A 14 -23.76 -54.95 -33.43
CA GLY A 14 -24.68 -54.52 -32.40
C GLY A 14 -24.57 -53.01 -32.40
N ASN A 15 -25.63 -52.36 -32.88
CA ASN A 15 -25.82 -50.93 -32.79
C ASN A 15 -25.62 -50.52 -31.33
N ARG A 16 -24.38 -50.19 -30.93
CA ARG A 16 -24.11 -49.43 -29.72
C ARG A 16 -24.74 -48.08 -29.98
N LYS A 17 -26.04 -47.97 -29.69
CA LYS A 17 -26.78 -46.73 -29.73
C LYS A 17 -26.06 -45.81 -28.74
N PHE A 18 -25.19 -44.95 -29.26
CA PHE A 18 -24.54 -43.90 -28.50
C PHE A 18 -25.65 -43.07 -27.87
N ASN A 19 -25.84 -43.24 -26.57
CA ASN A 19 -26.94 -42.63 -25.87
C ASN A 19 -26.51 -41.22 -25.46
N LEU A 20 -26.85 -40.24 -26.30
CA LEU A 20 -26.46 -38.84 -26.14
C LEU A 20 -26.75 -38.29 -24.74
N LYS A 21 -27.80 -38.77 -24.07
CA LYS A 21 -28.13 -38.38 -22.68
C LYS A 21 -27.04 -38.77 -21.68
N TYR A 22 -26.44 -39.95 -21.84
CA TYR A 22 -25.37 -40.42 -20.94
C TYR A 22 -24.08 -39.64 -21.17
N ILE A 23 -23.74 -39.34 -22.42
CA ILE A 23 -22.55 -38.53 -22.74
C ILE A 23 -22.71 -37.11 -22.21
N LEU A 24 -23.90 -36.51 -22.33
CA LEU A 24 -24.19 -35.19 -21.76
C LEU A 24 -24.10 -35.19 -20.23
N ALA A 25 -24.62 -36.23 -19.57
CA ALA A 25 -24.50 -36.38 -18.12
C ALA A 25 -23.05 -36.54 -17.67
N GLU A 26 -22.24 -37.30 -18.41
CA GLU A 26 -20.81 -37.49 -18.14
C GLU A 26 -20.04 -36.19 -18.28
N VAL A 27 -20.24 -35.45 -19.38
CA VAL A 27 -19.62 -34.13 -19.60
C VAL A 27 -20.04 -33.15 -18.51
N PHE A 28 -21.31 -33.15 -18.12
CA PHE A 28 -21.80 -32.31 -17.03
C PHE A 28 -21.14 -32.65 -15.69
N LEU A 29 -20.99 -33.93 -15.35
CA LEU A 29 -20.33 -34.36 -14.12
C LEU A 29 -18.84 -33.99 -14.11
N ILE A 30 -18.13 -34.21 -15.22
CA ILE A 30 -16.71 -33.84 -15.34
C ILE A 30 -16.55 -32.33 -15.20
N THR A 31 -17.36 -31.55 -15.92
CA THR A 31 -17.28 -30.07 -15.87
C THR A 31 -17.65 -29.53 -14.49
N ALA A 32 -18.69 -30.06 -13.84
CA ALA A 32 -19.03 -29.72 -12.47
C ALA A 32 -17.89 -30.04 -11.49
N GLY A 33 -17.24 -31.20 -11.63
CA GLY A 33 -16.08 -31.59 -10.82
C GLY A 33 -14.92 -30.60 -10.95
N ILE A 34 -14.57 -30.21 -12.18
CA ILE A 34 -13.51 -29.23 -12.46
C ILE A 34 -13.87 -27.86 -11.87
N LEU A 35 -15.10 -27.39 -12.05
CA LEU A 35 -15.55 -26.11 -11.51
C LEU A 35 -15.51 -26.08 -9.98
N ILE A 36 -15.90 -27.17 -9.31
CA ILE A 36 -15.81 -27.28 -7.86
C ILE A 36 -14.35 -27.27 -7.40
N ALA A 37 -13.46 -27.99 -8.10
CA ALA A 37 -12.04 -28.00 -7.78
C ALA A 37 -11.42 -26.59 -7.89
N LEU A 38 -11.72 -25.88 -8.99
CA LEU A 38 -11.28 -24.49 -9.18
C LEU A 38 -11.89 -23.54 -8.14
N ALA A 39 -13.15 -23.74 -7.76
CA ALA A 39 -13.80 -22.91 -6.74
C ALA A 39 -13.14 -23.09 -5.36
N ILE A 40 -12.81 -24.32 -4.98
CA ILE A 40 -12.10 -24.62 -3.72
C ILE A 40 -10.70 -23.99 -3.73
N ASP A 41 -9.98 -24.11 -4.83
CA ASP A 41 -8.63 -23.56 -4.98
C ASP A 41 -8.63 -22.02 -4.89
N ASN A 42 -9.54 -21.37 -5.63
CA ASN A 42 -9.73 -19.93 -5.59
C ASN A 42 -10.09 -19.44 -4.18
N TRP A 43 -11.02 -20.13 -3.50
CA TRP A 43 -11.42 -19.77 -2.14
C TRP A 43 -10.26 -19.92 -1.14
N ASN A 44 -9.47 -20.99 -1.25
CA ASN A 44 -8.32 -21.20 -0.39
C ASN A 44 -7.24 -20.13 -0.62
N THR A 45 -6.95 -19.81 -1.88
CA THR A 45 -5.98 -18.76 -2.26
C THR A 45 -6.42 -17.40 -1.73
N GLU A 46 -7.68 -17.02 -1.95
CA GLU A 46 -8.24 -15.78 -1.42
C GLU A 46 -8.16 -15.72 0.11
N ARG A 47 -8.46 -16.82 0.80
CA ARG A 47 -8.37 -16.90 2.27
C ARG A 47 -6.93 -16.66 2.75
N ILE A 48 -5.94 -17.26 2.10
CA ILE A 48 -4.52 -17.12 2.46
C ILE A 48 -4.07 -15.67 2.23
N GLU A 49 -4.41 -15.10 1.08
CA GLU A 49 -4.09 -13.71 0.75
C GLU A 49 -4.72 -12.72 1.74
N GLN A 50 -5.99 -12.91 2.09
CA GLN A 50 -6.66 -12.05 3.08
C GLN A 50 -6.04 -12.19 4.47
N LYS A 51 -5.53 -13.38 4.83
CA LYS A 51 -4.80 -13.56 6.08
C LYS A 51 -3.51 -12.73 6.08
N GLU A 52 -2.74 -12.80 5.00
CA GLU A 52 -1.51 -12.02 4.84
C GLU A 52 -1.77 -10.51 4.85
N ILE A 53 -2.78 -10.03 4.13
CA ILE A 53 -3.22 -8.63 4.16
C ILE A 53 -3.50 -8.19 5.61
N ASN A 54 -4.22 -8.99 6.38
CA ASN A 54 -4.53 -8.67 7.78
C ASN A 54 -3.27 -8.61 8.66
N GLU A 55 -2.30 -9.50 8.43
CA GLU A 55 -1.01 -9.47 9.13
C GLU A 55 -0.24 -8.18 8.81
N TYR A 56 -0.24 -7.71 7.56
CA TYR A 56 0.32 -6.40 7.20
C TYR A 56 -0.44 -5.25 7.86
N LEU A 57 -1.78 -5.27 7.86
CA LEU A 57 -2.58 -4.20 8.46
C LEU A 57 -2.27 -4.01 9.95
N VAL A 58 -2.01 -5.09 10.68
CA VAL A 58 -1.56 -5.02 12.08
C VAL A 58 -0.18 -4.37 12.19
N GLN A 59 0.75 -4.70 11.31
CA GLN A 59 2.09 -4.10 11.30
C GLN A 59 2.05 -2.63 10.91
N ILE A 60 1.26 -2.26 9.89
CA ILE A 60 1.01 -0.87 9.47
C ILE A 60 0.43 -0.08 10.64
N LYS A 61 -0.52 -0.63 11.39
CA LYS A 61 -1.06 0.03 12.59
C LYS A 61 0.06 0.35 13.60
N ASN A 62 0.95 -0.60 13.88
CA ASN A 62 2.06 -0.38 14.82
C ASN A 62 3.03 0.69 14.29
N GLU A 63 3.30 0.68 12.99
CA GLU A 63 4.12 1.68 12.30
C GLU A 63 3.51 3.08 12.41
N LEU A 64 2.20 3.21 12.18
CA LEU A 64 1.45 4.46 12.37
C LEU A 64 1.52 4.95 13.82
N GLU A 65 1.32 4.07 14.80
CA GLU A 65 1.43 4.43 16.22
C GLU A 65 2.85 4.89 16.60
N PHE A 66 3.88 4.28 16.03
CA PHE A 66 5.27 4.73 16.20
C PHE A 66 5.47 6.12 15.59
N ASN A 67 5.01 6.34 14.36
CA ASN A 67 5.14 7.62 13.66
C ASN A 67 4.40 8.74 14.39
N LEU A 68 3.22 8.48 14.96
CA LEU A 68 2.48 9.45 15.78
C LEU A 68 3.31 9.85 17.02
N LYS A 69 3.83 8.88 17.77
CA LYS A 69 4.68 9.14 18.95
C LYS A 69 5.99 9.86 18.58
N TYR A 70 6.54 9.55 17.41
CA TYR A 70 7.73 10.23 16.90
C TYR A 70 7.41 11.69 16.56
N SER A 71 6.28 11.94 15.91
CA SER A 71 5.79 13.28 15.59
C SER A 71 5.59 14.15 16.83
N ASP A 72 5.04 13.59 17.92
CA ASP A 72 4.86 14.31 19.19
C ASP A 72 6.16 14.85 19.79
N ARG A 73 7.32 14.24 19.47
CA ARG A 73 8.63 14.72 19.93
C ARG A 73 9.02 16.04 19.28
N TRP A 74 8.39 16.40 18.17
CA TRP A 74 8.69 17.64 17.44
C TRP A 74 7.91 18.84 17.95
N THR A 75 6.88 18.64 18.77
CA THR A 75 6.09 19.74 19.37
C THR A 75 6.98 20.75 20.11
N LYS A 76 7.86 20.30 20.99
CA LYS A 76 8.75 21.18 21.77
C LYS A 76 9.74 21.97 20.88
N PRO A 77 10.48 21.33 19.95
CA PRO A 77 11.28 22.06 18.97
C PRO A 77 10.49 23.11 18.18
N PHE A 78 9.26 22.80 17.76
CA PHE A 78 8.40 23.76 17.05
C PHE A 78 8.01 24.95 17.94
N GLU A 79 7.63 24.71 19.19
CA GLU A 79 7.35 25.79 20.17
C GLU A 79 8.57 26.71 20.38
N GLN A 80 9.76 26.14 20.47
CA GLN A 80 11.00 26.91 20.58
C GLN A 80 11.23 27.78 19.34
N LYS A 81 11.01 27.23 18.13
CA LYS A 81 11.07 28.00 16.87
C LYS A 81 10.07 29.17 16.87
N ILE A 82 8.84 28.95 17.33
CA ILE A 82 7.82 30.01 17.44
C ILE A 82 8.29 31.12 18.39
N ASN A 83 8.84 30.76 19.56
CA ASN A 83 9.33 31.73 20.54
C ASN A 83 10.54 32.52 20.03
N HIS A 84 11.45 31.87 19.30
CA HIS A 84 12.54 32.51 18.58
C HIS A 84 12.04 33.52 17.54
N ASN A 85 11.07 33.15 16.71
CA ASN A 85 10.45 34.06 15.73
C ASN A 85 9.82 35.29 16.40
N LYS A 86 9.09 35.10 17.51
CA LYS A 86 8.52 36.22 18.29
C LYS A 86 9.59 37.17 18.81
N ARG A 87 10.73 36.63 19.27
CA ARG A 87 11.85 37.44 19.76
C ARG A 87 12.49 38.24 18.63
N VAL A 88 12.66 37.66 17.44
CA VAL A 88 13.13 38.37 16.25
C VAL A 88 12.23 39.55 15.92
N ILE A 89 10.92 39.34 15.80
CA ILE A 89 9.95 40.40 15.49
C ILE A 89 10.05 41.53 16.53
N ASN A 90 10.08 41.20 17.82
CA ASN A 90 10.18 42.22 18.87
C ASN A 90 11.50 43.02 18.83
N ILE A 91 12.63 42.41 18.46
CA ILE A 91 13.91 43.13 18.29
C ILE A 91 13.79 44.14 17.13
N LEU A 92 13.18 43.71 16.02
CA LEU A 92 12.98 44.54 14.83
C LEU A 92 12.01 45.70 15.11
N ASP A 93 10.84 45.43 15.71
CA ASP A 93 9.82 46.43 16.02
C ASP A 93 10.33 47.53 16.95
N LYS A 94 11.18 47.15 17.92
CA LYS A 94 11.77 48.09 18.90
C LYS A 94 13.08 48.72 18.41
N ASN A 95 13.52 48.40 17.20
CA ASN A 95 14.76 48.90 16.60
C ASN A 95 15.98 48.76 17.53
N GLN A 96 16.07 47.61 18.22
CA GLN A 96 17.10 47.34 19.24
C GLN A 96 18.45 47.03 18.59
N ARG A 97 19.19 48.07 18.20
CA ARG A 97 20.48 47.94 17.50
C ARG A 97 21.54 47.18 18.29
N ASP A 98 21.51 47.25 19.61
CA ASP A 98 22.48 46.52 20.46
C ASP A 98 22.20 45.00 20.51
N SER A 99 21.06 44.55 19.97
CA SER A 99 20.66 43.13 19.91
C SER A 99 21.02 42.43 18.60
N ILE A 100 21.83 43.06 17.72
CA ILE A 100 22.21 42.48 16.42
C ILE A 100 22.91 41.11 16.57
N GLY A 101 23.76 40.92 17.58
CA GLY A 101 24.41 39.62 17.81
C GLY A 101 23.40 38.52 18.13
N VAL A 102 22.46 38.80 19.05
CA VAL A 102 21.36 37.91 19.41
C VAL A 102 20.45 37.63 18.22
N LEU A 103 20.19 38.63 17.38
CA LEU A 103 19.39 38.49 16.17
C LEU A 103 20.02 37.50 15.18
N LYS A 104 21.33 37.58 14.96
CA LYS A 104 22.07 36.64 14.09
C LYS A 104 21.99 35.20 14.60
N ASP A 105 22.20 34.99 15.90
CA ASP A 105 22.12 33.65 16.50
C ASP A 105 20.72 33.05 16.37
N ILE A 106 19.67 33.85 16.60
CA ILE A 106 18.30 33.37 16.51
C ILE A 106 17.91 33.07 15.04
N LEU A 107 18.29 33.94 14.09
CA LEU A 107 18.00 33.76 12.67
C LEU A 107 18.58 32.44 12.13
N PHE A 108 19.78 32.08 12.56
CA PHE A 108 20.41 30.81 12.17
C PHE A 108 19.54 29.58 12.54
N HIS A 109 18.95 29.57 13.73
CA HIS A 109 18.14 28.44 14.19
C HIS A 109 16.75 28.36 13.55
N ILE A 110 16.16 29.50 13.19
CA ILE A 110 14.83 29.59 12.55
C ILE A 110 14.81 28.87 11.21
N GLN A 111 15.94 28.87 10.51
CA GLN A 111 16.07 28.40 9.15
C GLN A 111 16.34 26.90 9.03
N THR A 112 16.42 26.17 10.14
CA THR A 112 16.60 24.72 10.10
C THR A 112 15.31 24.02 9.65
N VAL A 113 15.38 23.28 8.54
CA VAL A 113 14.25 22.48 8.04
C VAL A 113 13.96 21.37 9.02
N SER A 114 12.71 21.27 9.43
CA SER A 114 12.24 20.14 10.22
C SER A 114 11.90 19.02 9.24
N ASN A 115 12.88 18.19 8.88
CA ASN A 115 12.65 17.03 8.02
C ASN A 115 11.84 15.97 8.78
N LEU A 116 10.52 16.08 8.71
CA LEU A 116 9.59 15.10 9.25
C LEU A 116 9.19 14.13 8.14
N LYS A 117 10.12 13.28 7.70
CA LYS A 117 9.75 12.14 6.86
C LYS A 117 9.29 11.00 7.77
N PRO A 118 8.00 10.59 7.75
CA PRO A 118 7.56 9.43 8.51
C PRO A 118 8.27 8.18 8.00
N ASN A 119 8.59 7.26 8.91
CA ASN A 119 9.21 5.99 8.56
C ASN A 119 8.13 4.96 8.24
N ILE A 120 8.02 4.55 6.97
CA ILE A 120 6.89 3.75 6.46
C ILE A 120 7.25 2.47 5.69
N PRO A 121 8.32 1.71 6.05
CA PRO A 121 8.76 0.57 5.26
C PRO A 121 7.70 -0.52 5.09
N ILE A 122 6.86 -0.76 6.11
CA ILE A 122 5.82 -1.79 6.05
C ILE A 122 4.71 -1.36 5.10
N PHE A 123 4.30 -0.09 5.16
CA PHE A 123 3.30 0.42 4.24
C PHE A 123 3.81 0.46 2.79
N GLU A 124 5.09 0.77 2.56
CA GLU A 124 5.70 0.69 1.23
C GLU A 124 5.72 -0.74 0.70
N GLU A 125 6.11 -1.72 1.51
CA GLU A 125 6.06 -3.14 1.15
C GLU A 125 4.63 -3.58 0.81
N PHE A 126 3.65 -3.19 1.64
CA PHE A 126 2.23 -3.47 1.41
C PHE A 126 1.72 -2.92 0.06
N LEU A 127 2.15 -1.72 -0.32
CA LEU A 127 1.81 -1.13 -1.61
C LEU A 127 2.49 -1.88 -2.76
N ASN A 128 3.75 -2.26 -2.60
CA ASN A 128 4.52 -2.97 -3.63
C ASN A 128 3.99 -4.39 -3.91
N GLN A 129 3.30 -5.01 -2.94
CA GLN A 129 2.64 -6.30 -3.09
C GLN A 129 1.24 -6.22 -3.72
N ASP A 130 0.80 -5.02 -4.16
CA ASP A 130 -0.53 -4.79 -4.72
C ASP A 130 -1.68 -5.22 -3.79
N PHE A 131 -1.48 -5.12 -2.48
CA PHE A 131 -2.49 -5.50 -1.49
C PHE A 131 -3.58 -4.45 -1.29
N LEU A 132 -3.28 -3.17 -1.51
CA LEU A 132 -4.24 -2.08 -1.34
C LEU A 132 -5.57 -2.29 -2.11
N PRO A 133 -5.59 -2.61 -3.42
CA PRO A 133 -6.84 -2.87 -4.13
C PRO A 133 -7.58 -4.13 -3.66
N LYS A 134 -6.90 -5.05 -2.95
CA LYS A 134 -7.42 -6.36 -2.52
C LYS A 134 -8.05 -6.34 -1.12
N ILE A 135 -7.99 -5.20 -0.42
CA ILE A 135 -8.69 -5.01 0.86
C ILE A 135 -10.20 -5.07 0.61
N LYS A 136 -10.89 -5.98 1.32
CA LYS A 136 -12.36 -6.14 1.21
C LYS A 136 -13.16 -5.01 1.84
N ASP A 137 -12.67 -4.42 2.90
CA ASP A 137 -13.31 -3.26 3.55
C ASP A 137 -13.05 -1.99 2.72
N ASP A 138 -14.09 -1.52 2.05
CA ASP A 138 -14.04 -0.33 1.18
C ASP A 138 -13.63 0.94 1.94
N SER A 139 -14.09 1.09 3.19
CA SER A 139 -13.80 2.26 4.03
C SER A 139 -12.33 2.26 4.44
N LEU A 140 -11.82 1.12 4.92
CA LEU A 140 -10.41 0.96 5.25
C LEU A 140 -9.52 1.18 4.02
N ARG A 141 -9.90 0.60 2.88
CA ARG A 141 -9.19 0.78 1.62
C ARG A 141 -9.12 2.25 1.21
N GLN A 142 -10.22 2.99 1.37
CA GLN A 142 -10.24 4.41 1.06
C GLN A 142 -9.40 5.23 2.05
N ASN A 143 -9.42 4.89 3.34
CA ASN A 143 -8.58 5.53 4.35
C ASN A 143 -7.09 5.35 4.06
N LEU A 144 -6.67 4.15 3.64
CA LEU A 144 -5.28 3.88 3.27
C LEU A 144 -4.87 4.56 1.96
N LYS A 145 -5.79 4.74 1.01
CA LYS A 145 -5.56 5.59 -0.18
C LYS A 145 -5.34 7.06 0.21
N THR A 146 -6.16 7.59 1.11
CA THR A 146 -6.00 8.96 1.62
C THR A 146 -4.67 9.10 2.36
N TYR A 147 -4.28 8.10 3.16
CA TYR A 147 -2.98 8.08 3.82
C TYR A 147 -1.82 8.11 2.81
N LYS A 148 -1.87 7.27 1.77
CA LYS A 148 -0.90 7.29 0.66
C LYS A 148 -0.78 8.66 0.01
N PHE A 149 -1.92 9.28 -0.34
CA PHE A 149 -1.92 10.63 -0.92
C PHE A 149 -1.31 11.67 0.03
N GLY A 150 -1.61 11.59 1.33
CA GLY A 150 -1.00 12.46 2.34
C GLY A 150 0.52 12.33 2.42
N LEU A 151 1.06 11.12 2.26
CA LEU A 151 2.50 10.87 2.23
C LEU A 151 3.16 11.48 0.99
N GLU A 152 2.56 11.31 -0.20
CA GLU A 152 3.04 11.91 -1.45
C GLU A 152 3.06 13.45 -1.37
N MET A 153 2.00 14.03 -0.79
CA MET A 153 1.93 15.47 -0.55
C MET A 153 3.03 15.93 0.42
N ALA A 154 3.23 15.21 1.52
CA ALA A 154 4.28 15.53 2.49
C ALA A 154 5.69 15.44 1.87
N GLU A 155 5.94 14.48 0.98
CA GLU A 155 7.22 14.39 0.28
C GLU A 155 7.45 15.57 -0.67
N THR A 156 6.39 15.99 -1.38
CA THR A 156 6.41 17.16 -2.26
C THR A 156 6.66 18.46 -1.47
N MET A 157 5.99 18.64 -0.34
CA MET A 157 6.23 19.79 0.55
C MET A 157 7.65 19.79 1.10
N ASN A 158 8.15 18.63 1.56
CA ASN A 158 9.52 18.50 2.04
C ASN A 158 10.56 18.80 0.93
N SER A 159 10.30 18.47 -0.33
CA SER A 159 11.21 18.88 -1.42
C SER A 159 11.17 20.38 -1.66
N PHE A 160 9.98 21.00 -1.65
CA PHE A 160 9.84 22.44 -1.81
C PHE A 160 10.55 23.21 -0.69
N ASP A 161 10.33 22.82 0.58
CA ASP A 161 10.98 23.45 1.73
C ASP A 161 12.51 23.37 1.65
N ARG A 162 13.05 22.25 1.16
CA ARG A 162 14.51 22.09 0.95
C ARG A 162 15.03 22.98 -0.16
N GLU A 163 14.29 23.13 -1.25
CA GLU A 163 14.66 24.01 -2.36
C GLU A 163 14.60 25.48 -1.94
N GLU A 164 13.52 25.92 -1.29
CA GLU A 164 13.40 27.27 -0.74
C GLU A 164 14.54 27.58 0.23
N GLN A 165 14.85 26.66 1.16
CA GLN A 165 15.96 26.87 2.07
C GLN A 165 17.30 26.98 1.33
N ARG A 166 17.54 26.15 0.30
CA ARG A 166 18.79 26.16 -0.47
C ARG A 166 18.94 27.43 -1.31
N ASP A 167 17.87 27.85 -1.98
CA ASP A 167 17.95 28.82 -3.07
C ASP A 167 17.53 30.23 -2.63
N VAL A 168 16.66 30.35 -1.62
CA VAL A 168 16.13 31.63 -1.14
C VAL A 168 16.74 32.02 0.19
N VAL A 169 17.04 31.07 1.08
CA VAL A 169 17.50 31.39 2.43
C VAL A 169 19.03 31.38 2.53
N LYS A 170 19.67 30.25 2.17
CA LYS A 170 21.13 30.07 2.31
C LYS A 170 22.01 31.12 1.61
N PRO A 171 21.68 31.67 0.43
CA PRO A 171 22.56 32.63 -0.25
C PRO A 171 22.70 33.99 0.46
N PHE A 172 21.81 34.30 1.41
CA PHE A 172 21.85 35.55 2.18
C PHE A 172 22.44 35.35 3.59
N LEU A 173 23.04 34.19 3.85
CA LEU A 173 23.77 33.83 5.07
C LEU A 173 25.28 33.93 4.84
#